data_AF-A0A968VIZ8-F1
#
_entry.id   AF-A0A968VIZ8-F1
#
_cell.length_a   1.000
_cell.length_b   1.000
_cell.length_c   1.000
_cell.angle_alpha   90.00
_cell.angle_beta   90.00
_cell.angle_gamma   90.00
#
_symmetry.space_group_name_H-M   'P 1'
#
loop_
_entity.id
_entity.type
_entity.pdbx_description
1 polymer ?
#
loop_
_entity_poly.entity_id
_entity_poly.type
_entity_poly.pdbx_seq_one_letter_code
_entity_poly.pdbx_strand_id
1 'polypeptide(L)'
;MDSNSVLRQLLLMGVGTTTLVAEQLSKAADDLVKKGKMDPEQASTMINTIVEQVKAEQGNFETTMQRQVRNIMQDLGVPRQQEMDELRGRLDRLERQMRKIENEVYKNR
;
A
#
# COMPACT_ATOMS: atom_id res chain seq x y z
N MET A 1 -20.97 -1.37 6.61
CA MET A 1 -19.73 -2.16 6.55
C MET A 1 -18.73 -1.34 5.77
N ASP A 2 -17.72 -0.80 6.44
CA ASP A 2 -16.80 0.20 5.87
C ASP A 2 -16.00 -0.41 4.72
N SER A 3 -16.06 0.21 3.53
CA SER A 3 -15.27 -0.18 2.34
C SER A 3 -13.76 -0.07 2.59
N ASN A 4 -13.35 0.70 3.61
CA ASN A 4 -11.98 0.73 4.13
C ASN A 4 -11.55 -0.57 4.82
N SER A 5 -12.48 -1.44 5.22
CA SER A 5 -12.14 -2.74 5.83
C SER A 5 -11.72 -3.75 4.76
N VAL A 6 -12.41 -3.84 3.62
CA VAL A 6 -12.13 -4.85 2.59
C VAL A 6 -10.76 -4.65 1.95
N LEU A 7 -10.38 -3.42 1.62
CA LEU A 7 -9.05 -3.09 1.09
C LEU A 7 -7.95 -3.33 2.13
N ARG A 8 -8.19 -2.98 3.40
CA ARG A 8 -7.24 -3.19 4.50
C ARG A 8 -7.12 -4.69 4.84
N GLN A 9 -8.20 -5.44 4.71
CA GLN A 9 -8.28 -6.88 4.94
C GLN A 9 -7.65 -7.65 3.76
N LEU A 10 -7.81 -7.20 2.52
CA LEU A 10 -7.07 -7.71 1.35
C LEU A 10 -5.57 -7.40 1.44
N LEU A 11 -5.18 -6.21 1.92
CA LEU A 11 -3.78 -5.87 2.19
C LEU A 11 -3.19 -6.70 3.33
N LEU A 12 -3.94 -6.93 4.40
CA LEU A 12 -3.53 -7.83 5.49
C LEU A 12 -3.47 -9.29 5.03
N MET A 13 -4.31 -9.71 4.08
CA MET A 13 -4.21 -11.02 3.43
C MET A 13 -3.01 -11.10 2.46
N GLY A 14 -2.65 -10.00 1.80
CA GLY A 14 -1.54 -9.93 0.84
C GLY A 14 -0.15 -9.69 1.44
N VAL A 15 -0.07 -9.16 2.66
CA VAL A 15 1.21 -8.83 3.34
C VAL A 15 1.40 -9.63 4.64
N GLY A 16 0.33 -10.19 5.22
CA GLY A 16 0.34 -10.84 6.53
C GLY A 16 0.36 -12.38 6.55
N THR A 17 0.37 -13.05 5.40
CA THR A 17 0.38 -14.53 5.32
C THR A 17 1.77 -15.15 5.33
N THR A 18 2.85 -14.36 5.37
CA THR A 18 4.22 -14.88 5.42
C THR A 18 4.47 -15.78 6.62
N THR A 19 3.85 -15.51 7.78
CA THR A 19 3.90 -16.39 8.96
C THR A 19 3.16 -17.71 8.72
N LEU A 20 1.94 -17.68 8.18
CA LEU A 20 1.18 -18.90 7.89
C LEU A 20 1.83 -19.76 6.80
N VAL A 21 2.40 -19.13 5.77
CA VAL A 21 3.12 -19.82 4.70
C VAL A 21 4.42 -20.42 5.23
N ALA A 22 5.18 -19.69 6.05
CA ALA A 22 6.38 -20.22 6.69
C ALA A 22 6.08 -21.39 7.64
N GLU A 23 4.98 -21.32 8.41
CA GLU A 23 4.51 -22.42 9.26
C GLU A 23 4.11 -23.65 8.43
N GLN A 24 3.41 -23.44 7.31
CA GLN A 24 2.95 -24.53 6.45
C GLN A 24 4.12 -25.19 5.70
N LEU A 25 5.11 -24.41 5.27
CA LEU A 25 6.37 -24.91 4.68
C LEU A 25 7.19 -25.69 5.71
N SER A 26 7.29 -25.18 6.94
CA SER A 26 7.99 -25.88 8.03
C SER A 26 7.33 -27.22 8.34
N LYS A 27 6.00 -27.26 8.43
CA LYS A 27 5.24 -28.52 8.61
C LYS A 27 5.46 -29.51 7.46
N ALA A 28 5.43 -29.03 6.21
CA ALA A 28 5.63 -29.88 5.05
C ALA A 28 7.06 -30.46 5.01
N ALA A 29 8.06 -29.65 5.37
CA ALA A 29 9.44 -30.07 5.44
C ALA A 29 9.66 -31.09 6.58
N ASP A 30 9.10 -30.84 7.77
CA ASP A 30 9.13 -31.77 8.90
C ASP A 30 8.51 -33.12 8.54
N ASP A 31 7.40 -33.12 7.79
CA ASP A 31 6.75 -34.35 7.32
C ASP A 31 7.61 -35.13 6.32
N LEU A 32 8.39 -34.44 5.48
CA LEU A 32 9.32 -35.08 4.55
C LEU A 32 10.53 -35.67 5.27
N VAL A 33 11.03 -34.98 6.30
CA VAL A 33 12.09 -35.47 7.20
C VAL A 33 11.63 -36.70 7.96
N LYS A 34 10.43 -36.66 8.58
CA LYS A 34 9.84 -37.81 9.29
C LYS A 34 9.63 -39.04 8.39
N LYS A 35 9.35 -38.82 7.10
CA LYS A 35 9.19 -39.88 6.10
C LYS A 35 10.54 -40.40 5.55
N GLY A 36 11.67 -39.88 6.04
CA GLY A 36 13.01 -40.23 5.57
C GLY A 36 13.30 -39.80 4.13
N LYS A 37 12.49 -38.89 3.58
CA LYS A 37 12.61 -38.41 2.18
C LYS A 37 13.50 -37.17 2.05
N MET A 38 13.87 -36.55 3.17
CA MET A 38 14.66 -35.33 3.22
C MET A 38 15.47 -35.30 4.51
N ASP A 39 16.69 -34.79 4.44
CA ASP A 39 17.54 -34.58 5.61
C ASP A 39 17.12 -33.29 6.36
N PRO A 40 17.17 -33.25 7.71
CA PRO A 40 16.83 -32.06 8.50
C PRO A 40 17.61 -30.79 8.10
N GLU A 41 18.90 -30.91 7.76
CA GLU A 41 19.72 -29.77 7.35
C GLU A 41 19.27 -29.23 5.99
N GLN A 42 18.92 -30.12 5.06
CA GLN A 42 18.41 -29.74 3.74
C GLN A 42 17.04 -29.05 3.84
N ALA A 43 16.16 -29.55 4.70
CA ALA A 43 14.85 -28.95 4.99
C ALA A 43 14.99 -27.52 5.53
N SER A 44 15.86 -27.32 6.52
CA SER A 44 16.10 -26.00 7.10
C SER A 44 16.70 -25.02 6.08
N THR A 45 17.65 -25.48 5.27
CA THR A 45 18.28 -24.68 4.22
C THR A 45 17.27 -24.25 3.14
N MET A 46 16.38 -25.15 2.71
CA MET A 46 15.32 -24.83 1.75
C MET A 46 14.36 -23.76 2.29
N ILE A 47 13.90 -23.91 3.53
CA ILE A 47 12.98 -22.94 4.16
C ILE A 47 13.67 -21.57 4.26
N ASN A 48 14.91 -21.53 4.75
CA ASN A 48 15.66 -20.29 4.87
C ASN A 48 15.83 -19.59 3.53
N THR A 49 16.16 -20.34 2.47
CA THR A 49 16.31 -19.80 1.10
C THR A 49 15.01 -19.15 0.61
N ILE A 50 13.87 -19.83 0.79
CA ILE A 50 12.56 -19.31 0.38
C ILE A 50 12.23 -18.04 1.17
N VAL A 51 12.44 -18.05 2.48
CA VAL A 51 12.18 -16.90 3.35
C VAL A 51 13.05 -15.70 2.97
N GLU A 52 14.33 -15.92 2.69
CA GLU A 52 15.26 -14.87 2.25
C GLU A 52 14.86 -14.29 0.90
N GLN A 53 14.48 -15.15 -0.06
CA GLN A 53 14.04 -14.70 -1.37
C GLN A 53 12.75 -13.88 -1.30
N VAL A 54 11.78 -14.32 -0.49
CA VAL A 54 10.53 -13.57 -0.26
C VAL A 54 10.82 -12.22 0.39
N LYS A 55 11.71 -12.17 1.39
CA LYS A 55 12.13 -10.91 2.03
C LYS A 55 12.81 -9.97 1.03
N ALA A 56 13.66 -10.49 0.14
CA ALA A 56 14.32 -9.70 -0.89
C ALA A 56 13.32 -9.13 -1.91
N GLU A 57 12.30 -9.90 -2.28
CA GLU A 57 11.27 -9.43 -3.22
C GLU A 57 10.23 -8.50 -2.59
N GLN A 58 10.08 -8.52 -1.26
CA GLN A 58 9.07 -7.73 -0.53
C GLN A 58 9.22 -6.21 -0.77
N GLY A 59 10.45 -5.69 -0.80
CA GLY A 59 10.70 -4.25 -1.01
C GLY A 59 10.34 -3.78 -2.44
N ASN A 60 10.62 -4.62 -3.44
CA ASN A 60 10.23 -4.34 -4.83
C ASN A 60 8.73 -4.47 -5.03
N PHE A 61 8.10 -5.42 -4.33
CA PHE A 61 6.66 -5.62 -4.34
C PHE A 61 5.92 -4.43 -3.76
N GLU A 62 6.32 -3.93 -2.58
CA GLU A 62 5.66 -2.78 -1.94
C GLU A 62 5.67 -1.54 -2.85
N THR A 63 6.83 -1.23 -3.44
CA THR A 63 6.99 -0.07 -4.34
C THR A 63 6.12 -0.22 -5.60
N THR A 64 6.05 -1.43 -6.16
CA THR A 64 5.23 -1.72 -7.35
C THR A 64 3.75 -1.66 -7.03
N MET A 65 3.35 -2.21 -5.89
CA MET A 65 1.98 -2.16 -5.38
C MET A 65 1.53 -0.73 -5.11
N GLN A 66 2.36 0.09 -4.46
CA GLN A 66 2.08 1.51 -4.25
C GLN A 66 1.84 2.26 -5.57
N ARG A 67 2.67 1.99 -6.59
CA ARG A 67 2.47 2.55 -7.94
C ARG A 67 1.15 2.09 -8.56
N GLN A 68 0.85 0.79 -8.48
CA GLN A 68 -0.38 0.24 -9.05
C GLN A 68 -1.63 0.84 -8.41
N VAL A 69 -1.67 0.91 -7.07
CA VAL A 69 -2.78 1.51 -6.31
C VAL A 69 -2.93 2.99 -6.65
N ARG A 70 -1.81 3.71 -6.78
CA ARG A 70 -1.83 5.12 -7.18
C ARG A 70 -2.44 5.30 -8.55
N ASN A 71 -2.07 4.48 -9.53
CA ASN A 71 -2.64 4.55 -10.88
C ASN A 71 -4.15 4.28 -10.87
N ILE A 72 -4.60 3.24 -10.14
CA ILE A 72 -6.02 2.93 -10.00
C ILE A 72 -6.79 4.09 -9.38
N MET A 73 -6.24 4.74 -8.34
CA MET A 73 -6.89 5.90 -7.72
C MET A 73 -7.01 7.07 -8.70
N GLN A 74 -6.04 7.27 -9.58
CA GLN A 74 -6.12 8.28 -10.63
C GLN A 74 -7.19 7.93 -11.69
N ASP A 75 -7.26 6.67 -12.10
CA ASP A 75 -8.25 6.18 -13.07
C ASP A 75 -9.69 6.27 -12.53
N LEU A 76 -9.87 6.07 -11.22
CA LEU A 76 -11.13 6.27 -10.52
C LEU A 76 -11.48 7.75 -10.28
N GLY A 77 -10.61 8.68 -10.71
CA GLY A 77 -10.83 10.11 -10.59
C GLY A 77 -10.68 10.63 -9.15
N VAL A 78 -9.94 9.93 -8.28
CA VAL A 78 -9.64 10.42 -6.93
C VAL A 78 -8.52 11.46 -7.03
N PRO A 79 -8.81 12.76 -6.78
CA PRO A 79 -7.81 13.81 -6.86
C PRO A 79 -6.79 13.66 -5.73
N ARG A 80 -5.53 14.00 -6.02
CA ARG A 80 -4.44 13.95 -5.03
C ARG A 80 -4.64 15.06 -4.01
N GLN A 81 -4.19 14.84 -2.77
CA GLN A 81 -4.21 15.90 -1.74
C GLN A 81 -3.48 17.16 -2.20
N GLN A 82 -2.34 17.02 -2.87
CA GLN A 82 -1.58 18.15 -3.43
C GLN A 82 -2.40 18.95 -4.46
N GLU A 83 -3.15 18.27 -5.32
CA GLU A 83 -4.01 18.92 -6.32
C GLU A 83 -5.16 19.67 -5.63
N MET A 84 -5.75 19.06 -4.59
CA MET A 84 -6.78 19.71 -3.77
C MET A 84 -6.25 20.93 -3.01
N ASP A 85 -5.03 20.86 -2.48
CA ASP A 85 -4.41 21.95 -1.74
C ASP A 85 -3.99 23.10 -2.68
N GLU A 86 -3.55 22.79 -3.90
CA GLU A 86 -3.31 23.80 -4.93
C GLU A 86 -4.61 24.52 -5.31
N LEU A 87 -5.70 23.77 -5.52
CA LEU A 87 -7.02 24.33 -5.81
C LEU A 87 -7.53 25.21 -4.66
N ARG A 88 -7.36 24.78 -3.40
CA ARG A 88 -7.67 25.60 -2.22
C ARG A 88 -6.88 26.90 -2.20
N GLY A 89 -5.57 26.83 -2.45
CA GLY A 89 -4.73 28.03 -2.50
C GLY A 89 -5.12 29.00 -3.62
N ARG A 90 -5.56 28.47 -4.77
CA ARG A 90 -6.13 29.28 -5.87
C ARG A 90 -7.46 29.93 -5.46
N LEU A 91 -8.34 29.19 -4.80
CA LEU A 91 -9.61 29.68 -4.29
C LEU A 91 -9.41 30.83 -3.30
N ASP A 92 -8.52 30.65 -2.31
CA ASP A 92 -8.19 31.67 -1.32
C ASP A 92 -7.69 32.98 -1.95
N ARG A 93 -6.91 32.89 -3.03
CA ARG A 93 -6.42 34.07 -3.77
C ARG A 93 -7.57 34.79 -4.47
N LEU A 94 -8.46 34.04 -5.12
CA LEU A 94 -9.65 34.59 -5.79
C LEU A 94 -10.58 35.26 -4.77
N GLU A 95 -10.83 34.64 -3.63
CA GLU A 95 -11.66 35.25 -2.58
C GLU A 95 -11.06 36.56 -2.06
N ARG A 96 -9.73 36.62 -1.89
CA ARG A 96 -9.05 37.88 -1.49
C ARG A 96 -9.18 38.95 -2.56
N GLN A 97 -9.08 38.59 -3.84
CA GLN A 97 -9.25 39.53 -4.95
C GLN A 97 -10.69 40.06 -5.00
N MET A 98 -11.68 39.18 -4.87
CA MET A 98 -13.10 39.57 -4.80
C MET A 98 -13.36 40.53 -3.65
N ARG A 99 -12.89 40.23 -2.43
CA ARG A 99 -13.02 41.11 -1.27
C ARG A 99 -12.37 42.49 -1.49
N LYS A 100 -11.22 42.55 -2.16
CA LYS A 100 -10.58 43.83 -2.52
C LYS A 100 -11.45 44.63 -3.49
N ILE A 101 -11.95 43.99 -4.55
CA ILE A 101 -12.80 44.64 -5.55
C ILE A 101 -14.09 45.15 -4.89
N GLU A 102 -14.74 44.35 -4.06
CA GLU A 102 -15.93 44.77 -3.31
C GLU A 102 -15.64 46.00 -2.45
N ASN A 103 -14.55 46.01 -1.68
CA ASN A 103 -14.18 47.15 -0.84
C ASN A 103 -13.90 48.42 -1.66
N GLU A 104 -13.28 48.32 -2.84
CA GLU A 104 -13.07 49.47 -3.74
C GLU A 104 -14.38 49.99 -4.32
N VAL A 105 -15.32 49.09 -4.67
CA VAL A 105 -16.65 49.48 -5.16
C VAL A 105 -17.46 50.18 -4.08
N TYR A 106 -17.40 49.72 -2.83
CA TYR A 106 -18.10 50.34 -1.69
C TYR A 106 -17.49 51.68 -1.26
N LYS A 107 -16.18 51.90 -1.43
CA LYS A 107 -15.54 53.20 -1.16
C LYS A 107 -15.86 54.29 -2.19
N ASN A 108 -16.20 53.88 -3.42
CA ASN A 108 -16.47 54.80 -4.54
C ASN A 108 -17.97 55.12 -4.72
N ARG A 109 -18.83 54.70 -3.79
CA ARG A 109 -20.23 55.14 -3.66
C ARG A 109 -20.38 56.03 -2.45
#